data_AF-A0A6S7KGN0-F1
#
_entry.id   AF-A0A6S7KGN0-F1
#
_cell.length_a   1.000
_cell.length_b   1.000
_cell.length_c   1.000
_cell.angle_alpha   90.00
_cell.angle_beta   90.00
_cell.angle_gamma   90.00
#
_symmetry.space_group_name_H-M   'P 1'
#
loop_
_entity.id
_entity.type
_entity.pdbx_description
1 polymer ?
#
loop_
_entity_poly.entity_id
_entity_poly.type
_entity_poly.pdbx_seq_one_letter_code
_entity_poly.pdbx_strand_id
1 'polypeptide(L)'
;MKDLQFEQTRKALVSKQKDLKRQGKGNKPNASSALSEDDIAVLYEKDLLGTSSPDALLNTLWFNNTIHFGLRGCKEHRDMTWGDVKLHKTVCGEEYLEYNERQ
;
A
#
# COMPACT_ATOMS: atom_id res chain seq x y z
N MET A 1 2.34 23.79 14.84
CA MET A 1 2.48 24.50 16.12
C MET A 1 3.30 23.63 17.07
N LYS A 2 4.51 24.03 17.47
CA LYS A 2 5.34 23.27 18.42
C LYS A 2 4.99 23.76 19.83
N ASP A 3 4.28 22.94 20.59
CA ASP A 3 3.92 23.26 21.97
C ASP A 3 5.17 23.29 22.86
N LEU A 4 5.58 24.49 23.29
CA LEU A 4 6.77 24.72 24.13
C LEU A 4 6.68 24.01 25.48
N GLN A 5 5.46 23.81 26.01
CA GLN A 5 5.23 23.21 27.33
C GLN A 5 5.72 21.76 27.41
N PHE A 6 5.65 21.01 26.29
CA PHE A 6 6.07 19.60 26.24
C PHE A 6 7.44 19.38 25.60
N GLU A 7 8.28 20.41 25.46
CA GLU A 7 9.59 20.26 24.81
C GLU A 7 10.48 19.24 25.53
N GLN A 8 10.53 19.30 26.87
CA GLN A 8 11.33 18.37 27.67
C GLN A 8 10.82 16.93 27.53
N THR A 9 9.49 16.73 27.60
CA THR A 9 8.87 15.41 27.42
C THR A 9 9.17 14.82 26.05
N ARG A 10 9.12 15.62 24.97
CA ARG A 10 9.51 15.17 23.63
C ARG A 10 10.99 14.79 23.54
N LYS A 11 11.89 15.59 24.14
CA LYS A 11 13.31 15.26 24.18
C LYS A 11 13.57 13.95 24.93
N ALA A 12 12.92 13.75 26.07
CA ALA A 12 12.99 12.51 26.84
C ALA A 12 12.47 11.31 26.04
N LEU A 13 11.33 11.45 25.35
CA LEU A 13 10.75 10.41 24.50
C LEU A 13 11.69 10.01 23.36
N VAL A 14 12.25 10.99 22.63
CA VAL A 14 13.20 10.75 21.54
C VAL A 14 14.48 10.09 22.06
N SER A 15 15.00 10.53 23.21
CA SER A 15 16.15 9.90 23.86
C SER A 15 15.86 8.43 24.17
N LYS A 16 14.70 8.13 24.76
CA LYS A 16 14.30 6.76 25.07
C LYS A 16 14.10 5.91 23.81
N GLN A 17 13.52 6.47 22.75
CA GLN A 17 13.36 5.79 21.48
C GLN A 17 14.72 5.41 20.87
N LYS A 18 15.72 6.30 20.93
CA LYS A 18 17.09 6.01 20.46
C LYS A 18 17.77 4.92 21.29
N ASP A 19 17.62 4.98 22.61
CA ASP A 19 18.11 3.95 23.53
C ASP A 19 17.50 2.57 23.22
N LEU A 20 16.18 2.50 23.07
CA LEU A 20 15.47 1.28 22.70
C LEU A 20 15.94 0.72 21.34
N LYS A 21 16.12 1.58 20.33
CA LYS A 21 16.68 1.16 19.03
C LYS A 21 18.09 0.59 19.17
N ARG A 22 18.97 1.21 19.97
CA ARG A 22 20.32 0.69 20.24
C ARG A 22 20.31 -0.68 20.93
N GLN A 23 19.29 -0.94 21.75
CA GLN A 23 19.04 -2.24 22.37
C GLN A 23 18.34 -3.26 21.43
N GLY A 24 18.15 -2.92 20.15
CA GLY A 24 17.43 -3.78 19.18
C GLY A 24 15.91 -3.82 19.36
N LYS A 25 15.36 -3.07 20.32
CA LYS A 25 13.91 -2.96 20.55
C LYS A 25 13.31 -2.01 19.53
N GLY A 26 12.74 -2.58 18.48
CA GLY A 26 12.18 -1.84 17.34
C GLY A 26 12.56 -2.39 15.96
N ASN A 27 13.33 -3.47 15.89
CA ASN A 27 13.76 -4.10 14.64
C ASN A 27 12.63 -4.78 13.83
N LYS A 28 11.36 -4.61 14.26
CA LYS A 28 10.16 -5.21 13.65
C LYS A 28 10.46 -6.60 13.07
N PRO A 29 10.82 -7.59 13.90
CA PRO A 29 11.22 -8.92 13.41
C PRO A 29 10.10 -9.58 12.59
N ASN A 30 8.86 -9.17 12.81
CA ASN A 30 7.67 -9.61 12.08
C ASN A 30 7.16 -8.52 11.11
N ALA A 31 8.04 -7.63 10.63
CA ALA A 31 7.65 -6.72 9.56
C ALA A 31 7.28 -7.54 8.33
N SER A 32 6.13 -7.23 7.73
CA SER A 32 5.83 -7.75 6.40
C SER A 32 6.90 -7.28 5.43
N SER A 33 7.49 -8.20 4.69
CA SER A 33 8.24 -7.88 3.48
C SER A 33 7.26 -7.42 2.40
N ALA A 34 7.77 -6.66 1.44
CA ALA A 34 7.05 -6.44 0.19
C ALA A 34 6.94 -7.77 -0.57
N LEU A 35 5.87 -7.94 -1.34
CA LEU A 35 5.75 -9.07 -2.27
C LEU A 35 6.81 -8.91 -3.36
N SER A 36 7.54 -10.00 -3.62
CA SER A 36 8.48 -10.09 -4.73
C SER A 36 7.74 -10.44 -6.03
N GLU A 37 8.40 -10.27 -7.16
CA GLU A 37 7.87 -10.73 -8.46
C GLU A 37 7.65 -12.24 -8.47
N ASP A 38 8.52 -13.01 -7.81
CA ASP A 38 8.38 -14.47 -7.66
C ASP A 38 7.13 -14.83 -6.85
N ASP A 39 6.83 -14.09 -5.77
CA ASP A 39 5.60 -14.30 -5.00
C ASP A 39 4.36 -14.08 -5.86
N ILE A 40 4.38 -13.03 -6.70
CA ILE A 40 3.27 -12.71 -7.61
C ILE A 40 3.14 -13.80 -8.68
N ALA A 41 4.26 -14.26 -9.25
CA ALA A 41 4.26 -15.33 -10.25
C ALA A 41 3.63 -16.61 -9.70
N VAL A 42 3.94 -17.00 -8.47
CA VAL A 42 3.33 -18.17 -7.80
C VAL A 42 1.82 -18.00 -7.65
N LEU A 43 1.31 -16.79 -7.40
CA LEU A 43 -0.13 -16.54 -7.29
C LEU A 43 -0.86 -16.72 -8.63
N TYR A 44 -0.24 -16.30 -9.73
CA TYR A 44 -0.76 -16.54 -11.08
C TYR A 44 -0.67 -18.03 -11.46
N GLU A 45 0.45 -18.70 -11.18
CA GLU A 45 0.62 -20.13 -11.45
C GLU A 45 -0.42 -21.00 -10.73
N LYS A 46 -0.83 -20.58 -9.51
CA LYS A 46 -1.83 -21.26 -8.69
C LYS A 46 -3.27 -20.87 -8.98
N ASP A 47 -3.53 -20.11 -10.05
CA ASP A 47 -4.87 -19.62 -10.40
C ASP A 47 -5.54 -18.80 -9.29
N LEU A 48 -4.75 -18.22 -8.37
CA LEU A 48 -5.27 -17.32 -7.33
C LEU A 48 -5.43 -15.90 -7.86
N LEU A 49 -4.64 -15.57 -8.89
CA LEU A 49 -4.77 -14.40 -9.74
C LEU A 49 -4.93 -14.86 -11.18
N GLY A 50 -5.67 -14.11 -11.98
CA GLY A 50 -5.87 -14.35 -13.39
C GLY A 50 -7.35 -14.31 -13.74
N THR A 51 -7.70 -14.94 -14.85
CA THR A 51 -9.07 -14.98 -15.37
C THR A 51 -9.67 -16.37 -15.36
N SER A 52 -9.05 -17.31 -14.64
CA SER A 52 -9.43 -18.74 -14.62
C SER A 52 -10.71 -19.01 -13.82
N SER A 53 -11.05 -18.13 -12.87
CA SER A 53 -12.31 -18.20 -12.11
C SER A 53 -12.82 -16.80 -11.74
N PRO A 54 -14.10 -16.66 -11.38
CA PRO A 54 -14.64 -15.39 -10.87
C PRO A 54 -13.87 -14.88 -9.64
N ASP A 55 -13.48 -15.78 -8.74
CA ASP A 55 -12.71 -15.43 -7.54
C ASP A 55 -11.29 -14.96 -7.89
N ALA A 56 -10.61 -15.66 -8.79
CA ALA A 56 -9.28 -15.26 -9.27
C ALA A 56 -9.31 -13.89 -9.94
N LEU A 57 -10.35 -13.62 -10.74
CA LEU A 57 -10.53 -12.33 -11.39
C LEU A 57 -10.73 -11.21 -10.38
N LEU A 58 -11.59 -11.44 -9.37
CA LEU A 58 -11.84 -10.47 -8.32
C LEU A 58 -10.57 -10.21 -7.48
N ASN A 59 -9.81 -11.26 -7.16
CA ASN A 59 -8.54 -11.17 -6.46
C ASN A 59 -7.51 -10.38 -7.27
N THR A 60 -7.43 -10.58 -8.58
CA THR A 60 -6.55 -9.81 -9.48
C THR A 60 -6.90 -8.33 -9.49
N LEU A 61 -8.19 -8.00 -9.59
CA LEU A 61 -8.62 -6.60 -9.55
C LEU A 61 -8.25 -5.96 -8.21
N TRP A 62 -8.54 -6.66 -7.10
CA TRP A 62 -8.19 -6.20 -5.76
C TRP A 62 -6.68 -6.01 -5.60
N PHE A 63 -5.89 -6.98 -6.05
CA PHE A 63 -4.43 -6.96 -5.98
C PHE A 63 -3.85 -5.79 -6.77
N ASN A 64 -4.26 -5.61 -8.02
CA ASN A 64 -3.79 -4.52 -8.88
C ASN A 64 -4.14 -3.15 -8.29
N ASN A 65 -5.37 -2.99 -7.78
CA ASN A 65 -5.80 -1.76 -7.12
C ASN A 65 -4.96 -1.46 -5.87
N THR A 66 -4.63 -2.48 -5.08
CA THR A 66 -3.79 -2.33 -3.88
C THR A 66 -2.36 -1.90 -4.24
N ILE A 67 -1.75 -2.57 -5.23
CA ILE A 67 -0.34 -2.37 -5.57
C ILE A 67 -0.13 -1.08 -6.37
N HIS A 68 -0.99 -0.78 -7.34
CA HIS A 68 -0.79 0.35 -8.26
C HIS A 68 -1.44 1.65 -7.78
N PHE A 69 -2.61 1.58 -7.13
CA PHE A 69 -3.30 2.77 -6.64
C PHE A 69 -3.11 2.99 -5.13
N GLY A 70 -2.47 2.06 -4.43
CA GLY A 70 -2.17 2.21 -3.00
C GLY A 70 -3.42 2.18 -2.12
N LEU A 71 -4.51 1.56 -2.60
CA LEU A 71 -5.74 1.38 -1.84
C LEU A 71 -5.48 0.42 -0.67
N ARG A 72 -5.71 0.90 0.55
CA ARG A 72 -5.48 0.23 1.82
C ARG A 72 -6.80 -0.03 2.52
N GLY A 73 -7.37 -1.20 2.25
CA GLY A 73 -8.41 -1.81 3.08
C GLY A 73 -9.80 -1.80 2.47
N CYS A 74 -10.72 -2.54 3.10
CA CYS A 74 -11.97 -2.94 2.46
C CYS A 74 -12.91 -1.82 2.08
N LYS A 75 -12.88 -0.69 2.79
CA LYS A 75 -13.77 0.43 2.50
C LYS A 75 -13.39 1.11 1.19
N GLU A 76 -12.11 1.43 1.00
CA GLU A 76 -11.65 2.14 -0.19
C GLU A 76 -11.94 1.34 -1.46
N HIS A 77 -11.69 0.02 -1.45
CA HIS A 77 -12.05 -0.86 -2.57
C HIS A 77 -13.56 -0.92 -2.85
N ARG A 78 -14.40 -0.89 -1.82
CA ARG A 78 -15.87 -0.95 -1.97
C ARG A 78 -16.48 0.36 -2.43
N ASP A 79 -15.86 1.48 -2.04
CA ASP A 79 -16.32 2.82 -2.37
C ASP A 79 -15.85 3.26 -3.77
N MET A 80 -14.94 2.52 -4.41
CA MET A 80 -14.59 2.72 -5.82
C MET A 80 -15.82 2.57 -6.70
N THR A 81 -15.99 3.50 -7.63
CA THR A 81 -17.07 3.47 -8.60
C THR A 81 -16.58 3.75 -10.01
N TRP A 82 -17.47 3.57 -10.98
CA TRP A 82 -17.16 3.90 -12.36
C TRP A 82 -16.76 5.37 -12.52
N GLY A 83 -15.68 5.60 -13.26
CA GLY A 83 -15.12 6.93 -13.53
C GLY A 83 -14.04 7.39 -12.55
N ASP A 84 -13.79 6.65 -11.45
CA ASP A 84 -12.70 6.98 -10.53
C ASP A 84 -11.34 6.56 -11.07
N VAL A 85 -11.31 5.55 -11.95
CA VAL A 85 -10.14 5.17 -12.74
C VAL A 85 -10.35 5.62 -14.19
N LYS A 86 -9.37 6.36 -14.73
CA LYS A 86 -9.42 6.91 -16.09
C LYS A 86 -8.16 6.55 -16.86
N LEU A 87 -8.32 6.31 -18.15
CA LEU A 87 -7.21 6.14 -19.08
C LEU A 87 -6.74 7.52 -19.57
N HIS A 88 -5.46 7.79 -19.39
CA HIS A 88 -4.79 9.00 -19.83
C HIS A 88 -3.65 8.65 -20.79
N LYS A 89 -3.15 9.67 -21.49
CA LYS A 89 -2.00 9.56 -22.40
C LYS A 89 -0.97 10.62 -22.06
N THR A 90 0.30 10.22 -22.06
CA THR A 90 1.41 11.17 -21.96
C THR A 90 1.57 11.94 -23.27
N VAL A 91 2.35 13.01 -23.24
CA VAL A 91 2.72 13.78 -24.45
C VAL A 91 3.45 12.93 -25.50
N CYS A 92 4.11 11.86 -25.06
CA CYS A 92 4.79 10.89 -25.91
C CYS A 92 3.85 9.80 -26.46
N GLY A 93 2.58 9.80 -26.04
CA GLY A 93 1.55 8.84 -26.48
C GLY A 93 1.43 7.58 -25.62
N GLU A 94 2.16 7.48 -24.50
CA GLU A 94 2.09 6.33 -23.60
C GLU A 94 0.79 6.36 -22.78
N GLU A 95 0.08 5.25 -22.73
CA GLU A 95 -1.17 5.10 -21.99
C GLU A 95 -0.90 4.74 -20.53
N TYR A 96 -1.63 5.39 -19.62
CA TYR A 96 -1.58 5.07 -18.19
C TYR A 96 -2.95 5.21 -17.54
N LEU A 97 -3.17 4.47 -16.46
CA LEU A 97 -4.38 4.57 -15.65
C LEU A 97 -4.12 5.52 -14.48
N GLU A 98 -5.05 6.46 -14.27
CA GLU A 98 -5.05 7.37 -13.12
C GLU A 98 -6.25 7.07 -12.24
N TYR A 99 -6.02 6.88 -10.94
CA TYR A 99 -7.06 6.80 -9.94
C TYR A 99 -7.19 8.13 -9.20
N ASN A 100 -8.38 8.71 -9.21
CA ASN A 100 -8.68 9.97 -8.53
C ASN A 100 -9.61 9.73 -7.33
N GLU A 101 -9.11 9.99 -6.13
CA GLU A 101 -9.92 9.91 -4.91
C GLU A 101 -10.93 11.07 -4.87
N ARG A 102 -12.17 10.77 -4.46
CA ARG A 102 -13.22 11.78 -4.28
C ARG A 102 -13.01 12.50 -2.95
N GLN A 103 -12.94 13.83 -2.98
CA GLN A 103 -12.96 14.66 -1.77
C GLN A 103 -14.37 14.79 -1.19
#